data_AF-A0A3M1AQF3-F1
#
_entry.id   AF-A0A3M1AQF3-F1
#
_cell.length_a   1.000
_cell.length_b   1.000
_cell.length_c   1.000
_cell.angle_alpha   90.00
_cell.angle_beta   90.00
_cell.angle_gamma   90.00
#
_symmetry.space_group_name_H-M   'P 1'
#
loop_
_entity.id
_entity.type
_entity.pdbx_description
1 polymer ?
#
loop_
_entity_poly.entity_id
_entity_poly.type
_entity_poly.pdbx_seq_one_letter_code
_entity_poly.pdbx_strand_id
1 'polypeptide(L)'
;MTVPKPYEVSENLIRFETITTMHWQQLIKSALLGTERHPLDEQTVAALKKLGISTAGEPAEVLANAIAAFGQLRKAKIPVLEFEGDLPGATEKDALPALSRTSAHHLQLILEGKYPELLPEFLELLRKNKRMIPARLLPQLMATKDLKNSWPQIEPFIGNAGRWLLQQNPDWQEWAPLPFAEGKETEKLWETGGSAERVELLRRLRRENPKRARALLEQSWQQEKWTDRLAFLELLLEGLSLADEPFLESCLDDKRKEVRQLAADLLAQLPTSALGQRMYRRAMDSLGFDGRQLVVSIPDEVDDAARRDGIRPIAPEWPGGRKAGWLGQVVSRVPPEHWAHHFGMEACEVAELFLESDW
;
A
#
# COMPACT_ATOMS: atom_id res chain seq x y z
N MET A 1 -0.98 20.83 -14.47
CA MET A 1 -1.50 19.58 -15.06
C MET A 1 -0.99 19.48 -16.47
N THR A 2 0.13 18.78 -16.65
CA THR A 2 0.77 18.58 -17.94
C THR A 2 0.86 17.08 -18.12
N VAL A 3 0.05 16.55 -19.04
CA VAL A 3 0.13 15.16 -19.49
C VAL A 3 1.58 14.93 -19.97
N PRO A 4 2.30 13.89 -19.50
CA PRO A 4 3.58 13.55 -20.11
C PRO A 4 3.31 13.20 -21.57
N LYS A 5 3.93 13.94 -22.49
CA LYS A 5 3.81 13.65 -23.92
C LYS A 5 4.19 12.20 -24.19
N PRO A 6 3.50 11.49 -25.10
CA PRO A 6 3.99 10.22 -25.59
C PRO A 6 5.35 10.47 -26.24
N TYR A 7 6.37 9.77 -25.73
CA TYR A 7 7.74 9.64 -26.25
C TYR A 7 8.06 10.58 -27.41
N GLU A 8 8.75 11.69 -27.14
CA GLU A 8 9.39 12.47 -28.20
C GLU A 8 10.34 11.51 -28.93
N VAL A 9 9.91 11.10 -30.14
CA VAL A 9 10.72 10.38 -31.11
C VAL A 9 12.01 11.18 -31.24
N SER A 10 13.11 10.64 -30.70
CA SER A 10 14.37 11.38 -30.66
C SER A 10 14.73 11.86 -32.06
N GLU A 11 15.31 13.05 -32.21
CA GLU A 11 15.77 13.51 -33.55
C GLU A 11 16.66 12.47 -34.23
N ASN A 12 17.38 11.68 -33.44
CA ASN A 12 18.19 10.55 -33.87
C ASN A 12 17.36 9.44 -34.53
N LEU A 13 16.13 9.18 -34.07
CA LEU A 13 15.22 8.20 -34.65
C LEU A 13 14.67 8.68 -36.01
N ILE A 14 14.27 9.96 -36.13
CA ILE A 14 13.85 10.55 -37.40
C ILE A 14 15.00 10.52 -38.40
N ARG A 15 16.21 10.88 -37.96
CA ARG A 15 17.42 10.83 -38.81
C ARG A 15 17.76 9.40 -39.23
N PHE A 16 17.70 8.43 -38.32
CA PHE A 16 17.99 7.02 -38.62
C PHE A 16 16.96 6.40 -39.60
N GLU A 17 15.66 6.65 -39.41
CA GLU A 17 14.62 6.20 -40.34
C GLU A 17 14.76 6.85 -41.72
N THR A 18 15.11 8.15 -41.75
CA THR A 18 15.32 8.88 -43.01
C THR A 18 16.52 8.31 -43.78
N ILE A 19 17.64 8.05 -43.09
CA ILE A 19 18.87 7.51 -43.68
C ILE A 19 18.65 6.07 -44.17
N THR A 20 18.05 5.20 -43.36
CA THR A 20 17.79 3.80 -43.75
C THR A 20 16.77 3.69 -44.87
N THR A 21 15.78 4.58 -44.93
CA THR A 21 14.79 4.63 -46.02
C THR A 21 15.40 5.12 -47.33
N MET A 22 16.29 6.11 -47.28
CA MET A 22 17.02 6.63 -48.44
C MET A 22 17.90 5.54 -49.08
N HIS A 23 18.74 4.86 -48.29
CA HIS A 23 19.57 3.77 -48.78
C HIS A 23 18.74 2.60 -49.32
N TRP A 24 17.61 2.30 -48.70
CA TRP A 24 16.72 1.24 -49.18
C TRP A 24 16.11 1.51 -50.56
N GLN A 25 15.66 2.74 -50.82
CA GLN A 25 15.14 3.12 -52.14
C GLN A 25 16.23 3.01 -53.22
N GLN A 26 17.46 3.39 -52.88
CA GLN A 26 18.62 3.28 -53.75
C GLN A 26 18.92 1.81 -54.09
N LEU A 27 18.91 0.93 -53.08
CA LEU A 27 19.14 -0.52 -53.26
C LEU A 27 18.06 -1.18 -54.12
N ILE A 28 16.77 -0.85 -53.91
CA ILE A 28 15.68 -1.36 -54.76
C ILE A 28 15.87 -0.89 -56.21
N LYS A 29 16.21 0.38 -56.41
CA LYS A 29 16.41 0.95 -57.74
C LYS A 29 17.56 0.27 -58.49
N SER A 30 18.68 0.01 -57.80
CA SER A 30 19.80 -0.77 -58.34
C SER A 30 19.43 -2.23 -58.64
N ALA A 31 18.56 -2.86 -57.82
CA ALA A 31 18.08 -4.22 -58.06
C ALA A 31 17.14 -4.32 -59.28
N LEU A 32 16.28 -3.32 -59.49
CA LEU A 32 15.33 -3.30 -60.61
C LEU A 32 15.97 -2.92 -61.95
N LEU A 33 16.94 -2.00 -61.93
CA LEU A 33 17.59 -1.49 -63.14
C LEU A 33 18.85 -2.27 -63.54
N GLY A 34 19.37 -3.10 -62.62
CA GLY A 34 20.61 -3.85 -62.77
C GLY A 34 21.83 -3.06 -62.29
N THR A 35 22.77 -3.77 -61.67
CA THR A 35 23.98 -3.19 -61.04
C THR A 35 24.96 -2.56 -62.03
N GLU A 36 24.86 -2.88 -63.32
CA GLU A 36 25.65 -2.26 -64.38
C GLU A 36 25.14 -0.87 -64.79
N ARG A 37 23.80 -0.69 -64.81
CA ARG A 37 23.16 0.57 -65.24
C ARG A 37 22.97 1.55 -64.10
N HIS A 38 22.86 1.04 -62.88
CA HIS A 38 22.67 1.85 -61.69
C HIS A 38 23.53 1.30 -60.55
N PRO A 39 24.84 1.59 -60.52
CA PRO A 39 25.71 1.16 -59.45
C PRO A 39 25.31 1.77 -58.09
N LEU A 40 25.81 1.19 -57.01
CA LEU A 40 25.64 1.74 -55.66
C LEU A 40 26.36 3.08 -55.54
N ASP A 41 25.69 4.08 -54.98
CA ASP A 41 26.33 5.38 -54.75
C ASP A 41 27.34 5.31 -53.59
N GLU A 42 28.27 6.26 -53.57
CA GLU A 42 29.34 6.29 -52.56
C GLU A 42 28.79 6.38 -51.13
N GLN A 43 27.64 7.02 -50.94
CA GLN A 43 26.98 7.13 -49.64
C GLN A 43 26.49 5.77 -49.13
N THR A 44 25.86 4.97 -49.99
CA THR A 44 25.39 3.63 -49.63
C THR A 44 26.58 2.69 -49.42
N VAL A 45 27.63 2.78 -50.24
CA VAL A 45 28.87 2.02 -50.04
C VAL A 45 29.55 2.36 -48.71
N ALA A 46 29.61 3.64 -48.34
CA ALA A 46 30.15 4.06 -47.04
C ALA A 46 29.29 3.56 -45.86
N ALA A 47 27.96 3.57 -46.00
CA ALA A 47 27.06 3.04 -44.98
C ALA A 47 27.22 1.51 -44.79
N LEU A 48 27.39 0.76 -45.88
CA LEU A 48 27.66 -0.69 -45.84
C LEU A 48 28.97 -1.01 -45.12
N LYS A 49 30.03 -0.24 -45.39
CA LYS A 49 31.32 -0.40 -44.68
C LYS A 49 31.20 -0.14 -43.18
N LYS A 50 30.42 0.87 -42.77
CA LYS A 50 30.15 1.14 -41.35
C LYS A 50 29.41 0.00 -40.65
N LEU A 51 28.57 -0.73 -41.38
CA LEU A 51 27.87 -1.92 -40.90
C LEU A 51 28.74 -3.20 -40.93
N GLY A 52 30.02 -3.11 -41.32
CA GLY A 52 30.92 -4.25 -41.41
C GLY A 52 30.66 -5.17 -42.60
N ILE A 53 29.90 -4.71 -43.60
CA ILE A 53 29.58 -5.48 -44.80
C ILE A 53 30.69 -5.27 -45.84
N SER A 54 31.25 -6.36 -46.37
CA SER A 54 32.25 -6.28 -47.42
C SER A 54 31.65 -5.67 -48.69
N THR A 55 32.31 -4.64 -49.20
CA THR A 55 32.01 -4.03 -50.51
C THR A 55 33.06 -4.38 -51.56
N ALA A 56 33.95 -5.32 -51.25
CA ALA A 56 34.97 -5.83 -52.16
C ALA A 56 34.46 -7.17 -52.72
N GLY A 57 33.84 -7.14 -53.89
CA GLY A 57 33.20 -8.29 -54.52
C GLY A 57 32.42 -7.92 -55.77
N GLU A 58 31.71 -8.88 -56.34
CA GLU A 58 30.85 -8.65 -57.50
C GLU A 58 29.69 -7.71 -57.13
N PRO A 59 29.35 -6.70 -57.97
CA PRO A 59 28.31 -5.72 -57.63
C PRO A 59 26.95 -6.34 -57.26
N ALA A 60 26.58 -7.47 -57.87
CA ALA A 60 25.35 -8.19 -57.56
C ALA A 60 25.37 -8.82 -56.16
N GLU A 61 26.52 -9.35 -55.73
CA GLU A 61 26.71 -9.94 -54.40
C GLU A 61 26.69 -8.86 -53.32
N VAL A 62 27.37 -7.73 -53.56
CA VAL A 62 27.34 -6.57 -52.65
C VAL A 62 25.91 -6.03 -52.51
N LEU A 63 25.16 -5.96 -53.61
CA LEU A 63 23.76 -5.55 -53.59
C LEU A 63 22.88 -6.53 -52.79
N ALA A 64 23.05 -7.84 -52.97
CA ALA A 64 22.27 -8.84 -52.23
C ALA A 64 22.54 -8.77 -50.71
N ASN A 65 23.81 -8.64 -50.31
CA ASN A 65 24.22 -8.47 -48.91
C ASN A 65 23.68 -7.15 -48.33
N ALA A 66 23.70 -6.08 -49.12
CA ALA A 66 23.15 -4.80 -48.72
C ALA A 66 21.63 -4.85 -48.49
N ILE A 67 20.88 -5.50 -49.39
CA ILE A 67 19.44 -5.70 -49.24
C ILE A 67 19.13 -6.56 -48.01
N ALA A 68 19.91 -7.61 -47.75
CA ALA A 68 19.73 -8.44 -46.56
C ALA A 68 19.94 -7.61 -45.29
N ALA A 69 21.03 -6.85 -45.18
CA ALA A 69 21.34 -6.07 -43.99
C ALA A 69 20.36 -4.92 -43.76
N PHE A 70 20.14 -4.05 -44.75
CA PHE A 70 19.21 -2.93 -44.62
C PHE A 70 17.76 -3.41 -44.50
N GLY A 71 17.41 -4.54 -45.12
CA GLY A 71 16.10 -5.17 -44.96
C GLY A 71 15.84 -5.63 -43.53
N GLN A 72 16.85 -6.19 -42.85
CA GLN A 72 16.74 -6.55 -41.44
C GLN A 72 16.75 -5.32 -40.53
N LEU A 73 17.57 -4.30 -40.81
CA LEU A 73 17.58 -3.05 -40.05
C LEU A 73 16.24 -2.31 -40.14
N ARG A 74 15.58 -2.29 -41.30
CA ARG A 74 14.23 -1.72 -41.46
C ARG A 74 13.14 -2.50 -40.73
N LYS A 75 13.32 -3.83 -40.58
CA LYS A 75 12.41 -4.68 -39.80
C LYS A 75 12.65 -4.52 -38.30
N ALA A 76 13.89 -4.27 -37.89
CA ALA A 76 14.27 -3.95 -36.53
C ALA A 76 13.83 -2.53 -36.16
N LYS A 77 12.53 -2.33 -35.94
CA LYS A 77 11.93 -1.07 -35.44
C LYS A 77 12.19 -0.85 -33.95
N ILE A 78 13.36 -1.20 -33.44
CA ILE A 78 13.65 -1.07 -32.01
C ILE A 78 14.75 -0.04 -31.85
N PRO A 79 14.43 1.21 -31.48
CA PRO A 79 15.47 2.16 -31.12
C PRO A 79 16.26 1.59 -29.96
N VAL A 80 17.59 1.58 -30.09
CA VAL A 80 18.46 1.39 -28.94
C VAL A 80 18.36 2.67 -28.13
N LEU A 81 17.64 2.60 -27.01
CA LEU A 81 17.61 3.70 -26.05
C LEU A 81 19.01 3.80 -25.43
N GLU A 82 19.69 4.91 -25.68
CA GLU A 82 20.93 5.23 -25.00
C GLU A 82 20.57 5.69 -23.58
N PHE A 83 21.11 5.01 -22.58
CA PHE A 83 20.96 5.39 -21.18
C PHE A 83 22.20 6.17 -20.76
N GLU A 84 22.01 7.44 -20.40
CA GLU A 84 23.06 8.26 -19.80
C GLU A 84 22.93 8.20 -18.27
N GLY A 85 23.91 7.58 -17.63
CA GLY A 85 23.97 7.44 -16.17
C GLY A 85 24.72 6.20 -15.74
N ASP A 86 25.04 6.13 -14.45
CA ASP A 86 25.59 4.92 -13.88
C ASP A 86 24.52 3.84 -13.79
N LEU A 87 24.87 2.62 -14.18
CA LEU A 87 23.99 1.48 -14.00
C LEU A 87 23.76 1.27 -12.50
N PRO A 88 22.51 1.07 -12.06
CA PRO A 88 22.23 0.78 -10.66
C PRO A 88 22.97 -0.48 -10.23
N GLY A 89 23.44 -0.49 -8.99
CA GLY A 89 24.06 -1.67 -8.38
C GLY A 89 23.09 -2.85 -8.34
N ALA A 90 23.64 -4.07 -8.38
CA ALA A 90 22.81 -5.27 -8.24
C ALA A 90 22.13 -5.30 -6.87
N THR A 91 20.83 -5.62 -6.84
CA THR A 91 20.12 -5.82 -5.58
C THR A 91 20.63 -7.07 -4.87
N GLU A 92 20.52 -7.11 -3.55
CA GLU A 92 20.76 -8.33 -2.79
C GLU A 92 19.84 -9.46 -3.26
N LYS A 93 20.34 -10.70 -3.19
CA LYS A 93 19.56 -11.88 -3.58
C LYS A 93 18.38 -12.07 -2.62
N ASP A 94 17.23 -12.37 -3.19
CA ASP A 94 16.05 -12.72 -2.40
C ASP A 94 16.28 -14.00 -1.59
N ALA A 95 15.73 -14.05 -0.38
CA ALA A 95 15.82 -15.21 0.51
C ALA A 95 15.03 -16.42 -0.04
N LEU A 96 13.98 -16.18 -0.82
CA LEU A 96 13.14 -17.21 -1.41
C LEU A 96 13.49 -17.44 -2.89
N PRO A 97 13.45 -18.69 -3.38
CA PRO A 97 13.77 -18.99 -4.77
C PRO A 97 12.66 -18.51 -5.72
N ALA A 98 13.08 -18.08 -6.92
CA ALA A 98 12.17 -17.65 -7.97
C ALA A 98 11.28 -18.80 -8.50
N LEU A 99 10.16 -18.45 -9.12
CA LEU A 99 9.29 -19.38 -9.84
C LEU A 99 10.07 -20.18 -10.90
N SER A 100 9.61 -21.42 -11.13
CA SER A 100 10.08 -22.24 -12.25
C SER A 100 9.77 -21.54 -13.58
N ARG A 101 10.47 -21.92 -14.66
CA ARG A 101 10.20 -21.37 -16.01
C ARG A 101 8.74 -21.58 -16.43
N THR A 102 8.17 -22.75 -16.13
CA THR A 102 6.79 -23.10 -16.45
C THR A 102 5.79 -22.24 -15.67
N SER A 103 5.98 -22.12 -14.35
CA SER A 103 5.09 -21.31 -13.51
C SER A 103 5.17 -19.82 -13.85
N ALA A 104 6.36 -19.33 -14.20
CA ALA A 104 6.55 -17.96 -14.69
C ALA A 104 5.82 -17.74 -16.02
N HIS A 105 5.79 -18.73 -16.91
CA HIS A 105 5.03 -18.66 -18.15
C HIS A 105 3.51 -18.62 -17.88
N HIS A 106 3.00 -19.41 -16.93
CA HIS A 106 1.59 -19.33 -16.54
C HIS A 106 1.21 -17.94 -16.00
N LEU A 107 2.05 -17.37 -15.11
CA LEU A 107 1.83 -16.00 -14.62
C LEU A 107 1.80 -15.00 -15.77
N GLN A 108 2.71 -15.14 -16.75
CA GLN A 108 2.71 -14.28 -17.93
C GLN A 108 1.39 -14.37 -18.73
N LEU A 109 0.83 -15.56 -18.94
CA LEU A 109 -0.45 -15.73 -19.63
C LEU A 109 -1.61 -15.07 -18.87
N ILE A 110 -1.59 -15.15 -17.53
CA ILE A 110 -2.57 -14.48 -16.66
C ILE A 110 -2.46 -12.96 -16.81
N LEU A 111 -1.24 -12.40 -16.74
CA LEU A 111 -1.00 -10.96 -16.88
C LEU A 111 -1.27 -10.43 -18.30
N GLU A 112 -1.16 -11.26 -19.32
CA GLU A 112 -1.59 -10.97 -20.70
C GLU A 112 -3.12 -10.98 -20.88
N GLY A 113 -3.88 -11.31 -19.83
CA GLY A 113 -5.33 -11.32 -19.85
C GLY A 113 -5.95 -12.56 -20.50
N LYS A 114 -5.19 -13.64 -20.72
CA LYS A 114 -5.74 -14.90 -21.26
C LYS A 114 -6.57 -15.67 -20.24
N TYR A 115 -6.17 -15.59 -18.96
CA TYR A 115 -6.81 -16.27 -17.83
C TYR A 115 -6.79 -15.41 -16.55
N PRO A 116 -7.32 -14.17 -16.58
CA PRO A 116 -7.24 -13.23 -15.46
C PRO A 116 -7.88 -13.77 -14.16
N GLU A 117 -8.90 -14.61 -14.28
CA GLU A 117 -9.62 -15.24 -13.18
C GLU A 117 -8.76 -16.21 -12.35
N LEU A 118 -7.64 -16.70 -12.89
CA LEU A 118 -6.74 -17.62 -12.21
C LEU A 118 -5.72 -16.92 -11.31
N LEU A 119 -5.68 -15.58 -11.31
CA LEU A 119 -4.72 -14.82 -10.50
C LEU A 119 -4.84 -15.13 -9.00
N PRO A 120 -6.04 -15.14 -8.37
CA PRO A 120 -6.16 -15.42 -6.94
C PRO A 120 -5.62 -16.82 -6.58
N GLU A 121 -5.99 -17.85 -7.35
CA GLU A 121 -5.49 -19.22 -7.15
C GLU A 121 -3.97 -19.30 -7.34
N PHE A 122 -3.43 -18.59 -8.34
CA PHE A 122 -2.00 -18.53 -8.57
C PHE A 122 -1.25 -17.93 -7.36
N LEU A 123 -1.78 -16.85 -6.76
CA LEU A 123 -1.19 -16.21 -5.59
C LEU A 123 -1.25 -17.11 -4.35
N GLU A 124 -2.33 -17.88 -4.17
CA GLU A 124 -2.40 -18.88 -3.10
C GLU A 124 -1.35 -19.98 -3.26
N LEU A 125 -1.14 -20.47 -4.49
CA LEU A 125 -0.11 -21.45 -4.80
C LEU A 125 1.30 -20.86 -4.57
N LEU A 126 1.51 -19.60 -4.93
CA LEU A 126 2.76 -18.87 -4.71
C LEU A 126 3.10 -18.79 -3.21
N ARG A 127 2.11 -18.44 -2.39
CA ARG A 127 2.20 -18.41 -0.93
C ARG A 127 2.52 -19.78 -0.34
N LYS A 128 1.78 -20.82 -0.75
CA LYS A 128 1.94 -22.19 -0.27
C LYS A 128 3.34 -22.75 -0.58
N ASN A 129 3.88 -22.44 -1.75
CA ASN A 129 5.17 -22.95 -2.21
C ASN A 129 6.37 -22.05 -1.85
N LYS A 130 6.14 -20.91 -1.20
CA LYS A 130 7.17 -19.93 -0.78
C LYS A 130 8.13 -19.60 -1.93
N ARG A 131 7.57 -19.09 -3.03
CA ARG A 131 8.31 -18.71 -4.25
C ARG A 131 8.18 -17.23 -4.54
N MET A 132 9.15 -16.68 -5.26
CA MET A 132 9.18 -15.27 -5.68
C MET A 132 8.86 -15.11 -7.16
N ILE A 133 8.24 -13.98 -7.50
CA ILE A 133 8.02 -13.57 -8.88
C ILE A 133 9.38 -13.22 -9.50
N PRO A 134 9.77 -13.83 -10.64
CA PRO A 134 11.04 -13.52 -11.29
C PRO A 134 11.11 -12.04 -11.73
N ALA A 135 12.27 -11.41 -11.54
CA ALA A 135 12.49 -9.99 -11.84
C ALA A 135 12.03 -9.55 -13.24
N ARG A 136 12.18 -10.43 -14.24
CA ARG A 136 11.77 -10.18 -15.62
C ARG A 136 10.26 -9.94 -15.81
N LEU A 137 9.42 -10.42 -14.89
CA LEU A 137 7.95 -10.29 -14.97
C LEU A 137 7.43 -9.09 -14.18
N LEU A 138 8.26 -8.47 -13.33
CA LEU A 138 7.85 -7.37 -12.48
C LEU A 138 7.40 -6.13 -13.27
N PRO A 139 8.06 -5.71 -14.37
CA PRO A 139 7.57 -4.58 -15.16
C PRO A 139 6.17 -4.82 -15.74
N GLN A 140 5.90 -6.03 -16.24
CA GLN A 140 4.58 -6.38 -16.79
C GLN A 140 3.52 -6.43 -15.68
N LEU A 141 3.86 -7.03 -14.54
CA LEU A 141 3.02 -7.05 -13.35
C LEU A 141 2.65 -5.61 -12.95
N MET A 142 3.63 -4.72 -12.83
CA MET A 142 3.42 -3.33 -12.40
C MET A 142 2.65 -2.48 -13.43
N ALA A 143 2.73 -2.83 -14.72
CA ALA A 143 1.96 -2.15 -15.77
C ALA A 143 0.46 -2.57 -15.81
N THR A 144 0.06 -3.60 -15.05
CA THR A 144 -1.30 -4.14 -15.10
C THR A 144 -2.24 -3.31 -14.22
N LYS A 145 -3.17 -2.58 -14.85
CA LYS A 145 -4.05 -1.59 -14.17
C LYS A 145 -4.99 -2.18 -13.11
N ASP A 146 -5.48 -3.39 -13.32
CA ASP A 146 -6.50 -4.00 -12.46
C ASP A 146 -5.93 -4.66 -11.18
N LEU A 147 -4.61 -4.59 -10.98
CA LEU A 147 -3.95 -5.22 -9.84
C LEU A 147 -4.03 -4.42 -8.55
N LYS A 148 -4.49 -3.16 -8.55
CA LYS A 148 -4.51 -2.32 -7.35
C LYS A 148 -5.24 -2.97 -6.16
N ASN A 149 -6.35 -3.66 -6.42
CA ASN A 149 -7.11 -4.36 -5.37
C ASN A 149 -6.43 -5.64 -4.87
N SER A 150 -5.65 -6.31 -5.73
CA SER A 150 -4.93 -7.54 -5.40
C SER A 150 -3.50 -7.28 -4.91
N TRP A 151 -3.02 -6.04 -5.01
CA TRP A 151 -1.65 -5.66 -4.71
C TRP A 151 -1.17 -6.06 -3.30
N PRO A 152 -1.98 -5.91 -2.23
CA PRO A 152 -1.57 -6.37 -0.90
C PRO A 152 -1.26 -7.87 -0.83
N GLN A 153 -1.85 -8.68 -1.72
CA GLN A 153 -1.58 -10.12 -1.81
C GLN A 153 -0.36 -10.43 -2.69
N ILE A 154 0.06 -9.50 -3.55
CA ILE A 154 1.16 -9.65 -4.51
C ILE A 154 2.48 -9.14 -3.93
N GLU A 155 2.44 -8.03 -3.19
CA GLU A 155 3.60 -7.33 -2.61
C GLU A 155 4.60 -8.27 -1.92
N PRO A 156 4.19 -9.28 -1.13
CA PRO A 156 5.15 -10.15 -0.45
C PRO A 156 6.04 -10.97 -1.39
N PHE A 157 5.69 -11.08 -2.68
CA PHE A 157 6.34 -11.97 -3.64
C PHE A 157 7.22 -11.26 -4.68
N ILE A 158 7.34 -9.93 -4.63
CA ILE A 158 8.09 -9.14 -5.63
C ILE A 158 9.59 -9.04 -5.34
N GLY A 159 9.99 -9.27 -4.08
CA GLY A 159 11.38 -9.31 -3.65
C GLY A 159 12.09 -7.95 -3.69
N ASN A 160 13.40 -7.97 -3.49
CA ASN A 160 14.27 -6.80 -3.49
C ASN A 160 14.27 -6.10 -4.86
N ALA A 161 14.24 -6.87 -5.95
CA ALA A 161 14.18 -6.33 -7.31
C ALA A 161 12.86 -5.56 -7.55
N GLY A 162 11.73 -6.06 -7.06
CA GLY A 162 10.45 -5.37 -7.16
C GLY A 162 10.38 -4.12 -6.31
N ARG A 163 10.88 -4.18 -5.08
CA ARG A 163 10.98 -3.00 -4.20
C ARG A 163 11.86 -1.91 -4.80
N TRP A 164 12.99 -2.28 -5.38
CA TRP A 164 13.84 -1.35 -6.12
C TRP A 164 13.11 -0.74 -7.33
N LEU A 165 12.41 -1.57 -8.11
CA LEU A 165 11.69 -1.14 -9.31
C LEU A 165 10.55 -0.15 -9.00
N LEU A 166 9.82 -0.35 -7.89
CA LEU A 166 8.78 0.57 -7.42
C LEU A 166 9.32 1.99 -7.18
N GLN A 167 10.56 2.13 -6.72
CA GLN A 167 11.18 3.43 -6.47
C GLN A 167 11.55 4.18 -7.75
N GLN A 168 11.61 3.49 -8.90
CA GLN A 168 12.04 4.09 -10.17
C GLN A 168 10.92 4.82 -10.91
N ASN A 169 9.65 4.53 -10.61
CA ASN A 169 8.50 5.12 -11.29
C ASN A 169 7.56 5.80 -10.30
N PRO A 170 7.39 7.14 -10.36
CA PRO A 170 6.46 7.88 -9.50
C PRO A 170 5.03 7.33 -9.51
N ASP A 171 4.54 6.85 -10.67
CA ASP A 171 3.18 6.31 -10.81
C ASP A 171 2.99 5.00 -10.01
N TRP A 172 4.08 4.32 -9.66
CA TRP A 172 4.06 3.08 -8.88
C TRP A 172 4.33 3.30 -7.39
N GLN A 173 4.63 4.53 -6.96
CA GLN A 173 4.93 4.81 -5.55
C GLN A 173 3.71 4.59 -4.64
N GLU A 174 2.48 4.75 -5.15
CA GLU A 174 1.26 4.37 -4.42
C GLU A 174 1.20 2.87 -4.09
N TRP A 175 1.93 2.04 -4.85
CA TRP A 175 2.02 0.60 -4.67
C TRP A 175 3.31 0.23 -3.93
N ALA A 176 4.22 1.17 -3.76
CA ALA A 176 5.41 0.91 -2.98
C ALA A 176 4.96 0.60 -1.55
N PRO A 177 5.34 -0.55 -0.97
CA PRO A 177 5.38 -0.63 0.46
C PRO A 177 6.28 0.54 0.90
N LEU A 178 5.80 1.40 1.81
CA LEU A 178 6.73 2.23 2.57
C LEU A 178 7.89 1.32 3.00
N PRO A 179 9.14 1.79 2.86
CA PRO A 179 10.30 0.93 2.85
C PRO A 179 10.20 -0.09 3.98
N PHE A 180 10.54 -1.34 3.68
CA PHE A 180 10.72 -2.37 4.69
C PHE A 180 11.95 -1.97 5.50
N ALA A 181 11.71 -1.02 6.37
CA ALA A 181 12.70 -0.18 6.94
C ALA A 181 13.00 -0.76 8.31
N GLU A 182 13.43 -2.01 8.40
CA GLU A 182 13.80 -2.57 9.70
C GLU A 182 14.97 -1.76 10.27
N GLY A 183 14.83 -1.33 11.53
CA GLY A 183 15.79 -0.44 12.17
C GLY A 183 15.82 0.95 11.51
N LYS A 184 17.03 1.45 11.22
CA LYS A 184 17.33 2.89 11.05
C LYS A 184 16.47 3.63 10.02
N GLU A 185 15.97 2.94 9.01
CA GLU A 185 15.12 3.55 8.00
C GLU A 185 13.70 3.85 8.53
N THR A 186 13.14 3.02 9.43
CA THR A 186 11.82 3.26 10.03
C THR A 186 11.91 4.47 10.93
N GLU A 187 12.99 4.56 11.72
CA GLU A 187 13.23 5.73 12.56
C GLU A 187 13.40 6.99 11.71
N LYS A 188 14.16 6.92 10.61
CA LYS A 188 14.32 8.06 9.71
C LYS A 188 12.99 8.50 9.07
N LEU A 189 12.17 7.56 8.60
CA LEU A 189 10.85 7.87 8.03
C LEU A 189 9.90 8.44 9.10
N TRP A 190 9.95 7.92 10.33
CA TRP A 190 9.16 8.45 11.43
C TRP A 190 9.57 9.88 11.81
N GLU A 191 10.87 10.19 11.80
CA GLU A 191 11.41 11.50 12.15
C GLU A 191 11.25 12.55 11.06
N THR A 192 11.34 12.15 9.78
CA THR A 192 11.41 13.10 8.65
C THR A 192 10.21 13.05 7.70
N GLY A 193 9.39 12.00 7.80
CA GLY A 193 8.23 11.79 6.93
C GLY A 193 7.06 12.73 7.24
N GLY A 194 6.26 13.01 6.23
CA GLY A 194 5.00 13.74 6.38
C GLY A 194 3.94 12.92 7.13
N SER A 195 2.87 13.58 7.55
CA SER A 195 1.78 12.95 8.33
C SER A 195 1.18 11.72 7.63
N ALA A 196 0.94 11.78 6.31
CA ALA A 196 0.40 10.66 5.54
C ALA A 196 1.34 9.44 5.50
N GLU A 197 2.65 9.69 5.33
CA GLU A 197 3.67 8.64 5.32
C GLU A 197 3.80 7.98 6.71
N ARG A 198 3.74 8.79 7.77
CA ARG A 198 3.78 8.32 9.16
C ARG A 198 2.55 7.49 9.54
N VAL A 199 1.36 7.87 9.06
CA VAL A 199 0.12 7.10 9.24
C VAL A 199 0.23 5.72 8.60
N GLU A 200 0.71 5.65 7.35
CA GLU A 200 0.84 4.37 6.65
C GLU A 200 1.94 3.49 7.28
N LEU A 201 3.06 4.08 7.70
CA LEU A 201 4.10 3.39 8.45
C LEU A 201 3.53 2.76 9.73
N LEU A 202 2.79 3.54 10.53
CA LEU A 202 2.18 3.03 11.77
C LEU A 202 1.14 1.95 11.50
N ARG A 203 0.29 2.10 10.48
CA ARG A 203 -0.72 1.10 10.10
C ARG A 203 -0.06 -0.24 9.81
N ARG A 204 1.05 -0.24 9.06
CA ARG A 204 1.82 -1.46 8.80
C ARG A 204 2.47 -2.01 10.07
N LEU A 205 3.14 -1.17 10.87
CA LEU A 205 3.75 -1.61 12.13
C LEU A 205 2.72 -2.18 13.10
N ARG A 206 1.48 -1.69 13.11
CA ARG A 206 0.40 -2.28 13.91
C ARG A 206 0.07 -3.72 13.53
N ARG A 207 0.18 -4.09 12.25
CA ARG A 207 -0.04 -5.47 11.77
C ARG A 207 1.14 -6.38 12.09
N GLU A 208 2.36 -5.89 11.89
CA GLU A 208 3.58 -6.71 11.93
C GLU A 208 4.22 -6.74 13.32
N ASN A 209 4.30 -5.59 14.00
CA ASN A 209 4.94 -5.42 15.30
C ASN A 209 4.24 -4.33 16.15
N PRO A 210 3.07 -4.66 16.75
CA PRO A 210 2.28 -3.73 17.58
C PRO A 210 3.09 -3.02 18.67
N LYS A 211 4.08 -3.72 19.26
CA LYS A 211 4.97 -3.19 20.30
C LYS A 211 5.85 -2.07 19.77
N ARG A 212 6.41 -2.22 18.55
CA ARG A 212 7.25 -1.17 17.95
C ARG A 212 6.42 0.05 17.57
N ALA A 213 5.23 -0.16 17.02
CA ALA A 213 4.29 0.94 16.70
C ALA A 213 4.01 1.81 17.94
N ARG A 214 3.65 1.17 19.07
CA ARG A 214 3.44 1.88 20.33
C ARG A 214 4.68 2.63 20.81
N ALA A 215 5.85 1.99 20.78
CA ALA A 215 7.08 2.63 21.23
C ALA A 215 7.41 3.92 20.45
N LEU A 216 7.13 3.95 19.15
CA LEU A 216 7.28 5.16 18.33
C LEU A 216 6.30 6.26 18.74
N LEU A 217 5.04 5.88 18.98
CA LEU A 217 4.01 6.81 19.47
C LEU A 217 4.39 7.40 20.82
N GLU A 218 4.71 6.57 21.80
CA GLU A 218 5.10 6.98 23.16
C GLU A 218 6.28 7.96 23.13
N GLN A 219 7.27 7.73 22.26
CA GLN A 219 8.47 8.54 22.15
C GLN A 219 8.19 9.96 21.62
N SER A 220 7.32 10.11 20.62
CA SER A 220 7.10 11.41 19.96
C SER A 220 5.79 12.09 20.35
N TRP A 221 4.92 11.43 21.13
CA TRP A 221 3.55 11.87 21.42
C TRP A 221 3.42 13.34 21.79
N GLN A 222 4.28 13.81 22.71
CA GLN A 222 4.23 15.19 23.23
C GLN A 222 4.59 16.25 22.19
N GLN A 223 5.31 15.87 21.14
CA GLN A 223 5.76 16.76 20.06
C GLN A 223 4.74 16.81 18.91
N GLU A 224 3.85 15.82 18.81
CA GLU A 224 2.84 15.77 17.76
C GLU A 224 1.79 16.86 17.93
N LYS A 225 1.32 17.39 16.79
CA LYS A 225 0.10 18.21 16.77
C LYS A 225 -1.12 17.33 17.01
N TRP A 226 -2.17 17.94 17.56
CA TRP A 226 -3.37 17.22 17.98
C TRP A 226 -4.09 16.45 16.86
N THR A 227 -4.02 16.94 15.61
CA THR A 227 -4.61 16.24 14.46
C THR A 227 -3.89 14.93 14.15
N ASP A 228 -2.56 14.92 14.28
CA ASP A 228 -1.76 13.72 14.05
C ASP A 228 -1.94 12.73 15.20
N ARG A 229 -2.03 13.22 16.45
CA ARG A 229 -2.38 12.40 17.61
C ARG A 229 -3.67 11.61 17.41
N LEU A 230 -4.73 12.27 16.94
CA LEU A 230 -5.99 11.60 16.62
C LEU A 230 -5.81 10.53 15.54
N ALA A 231 -5.22 10.91 14.40
CA ALA A 231 -5.00 9.98 13.30
C ALA A 231 -4.16 8.76 13.72
N PHE A 232 -3.19 8.95 14.61
CA PHE A 232 -2.36 7.88 15.14
C PHE A 232 -3.09 7.00 16.17
N LEU A 233 -3.89 7.59 17.06
CA LEU A 233 -4.71 6.83 18.02
C LEU A 233 -5.72 5.92 17.32
N GLU A 234 -6.35 6.40 16.24
CA GLU A 234 -7.31 5.61 15.46
C GLU A 234 -6.70 4.31 14.92
N LEU A 235 -5.39 4.30 14.63
CA LEU A 235 -4.68 3.12 14.14
C LEU A 235 -4.51 2.03 15.20
N LEU A 236 -4.59 2.35 16.50
CA LEU A 236 -4.48 1.32 17.55
C LEU A 236 -5.66 0.36 17.56
N LEU A 237 -6.80 0.73 16.96
CA LEU A 237 -7.95 -0.15 16.77
C LEU A 237 -7.53 -1.47 16.09
N GLU A 238 -6.62 -1.37 15.13
CA GLU A 238 -6.02 -2.54 14.50
C GLU A 238 -5.07 -3.24 15.47
N GLY A 239 -5.45 -4.43 15.94
CA GLY A 239 -4.68 -5.21 16.90
C GLY A 239 -4.73 -4.69 18.33
N LEU A 240 -5.76 -3.92 18.70
CA LEU A 240 -5.93 -3.35 20.04
C LEU A 240 -5.83 -4.42 21.13
N SER A 241 -5.07 -4.14 22.18
CA SER A 241 -4.75 -5.09 23.24
C SER A 241 -4.50 -4.39 24.58
N LEU A 242 -4.53 -5.14 25.69
CA LEU A 242 -4.15 -4.62 27.01
C LEU A 242 -2.72 -4.09 27.07
N ALA A 243 -1.84 -4.52 26.15
CA ALA A 243 -0.49 -3.96 26.12
C ALA A 243 -0.46 -2.50 25.64
N ASP A 244 -1.56 -2.00 25.05
CA ASP A 244 -1.76 -0.59 24.67
C ASP A 244 -2.33 0.27 25.81
N GLU A 245 -2.82 -0.36 26.89
CA GLU A 245 -3.49 0.31 28.00
C GLU A 245 -2.63 1.38 28.69
N PRO A 246 -1.34 1.17 29.04
CA PRO A 246 -0.57 2.20 29.73
C PRO A 246 -0.42 3.49 28.92
N PHE A 247 -0.26 3.36 27.60
CA PHE A 247 -0.21 4.49 26.69
C PHE A 247 -1.57 5.21 26.61
N LEU A 248 -2.65 4.46 26.40
CA LEU A 248 -4.01 5.03 26.30
C LEU A 248 -4.45 5.72 27.60
N GLU A 249 -4.11 5.17 28.78
CA GLU A 249 -4.37 5.80 30.08
C GLU A 249 -3.63 7.15 30.19
N SER A 250 -2.42 7.28 29.63
CA SER A 250 -1.73 8.57 29.57
C SER A 250 -2.41 9.57 28.61
N CYS A 251 -3.07 9.07 27.55
CA CYS A 251 -3.81 9.90 26.60
C CYS A 251 -5.12 10.46 27.19
N LEU A 252 -5.65 9.86 28.27
CA LEU A 252 -6.79 10.43 29.02
C LEU A 252 -6.45 11.78 29.66
N ASP A 253 -5.17 12.11 29.81
CA ASP A 253 -4.72 13.40 30.36
C ASP A 253 -4.28 14.40 29.26
N ASP A 254 -4.57 14.10 27.98
CA ASP A 254 -4.23 15.00 26.87
C ASP A 254 -4.99 16.35 26.97
N LYS A 255 -4.35 17.44 26.53
CA LYS A 255 -4.94 18.79 26.52
C LYS A 255 -6.19 18.87 25.64
N ARG A 256 -6.28 18.07 24.58
CA ARG A 256 -7.37 18.11 23.60
C ARG A 256 -8.46 17.12 23.94
N LYS A 257 -9.70 17.61 23.99
CA LYS A 257 -10.85 16.80 24.40
C LYS A 257 -11.08 15.61 23.47
N GLU A 258 -10.84 15.80 22.17
CA GLU A 258 -11.03 14.78 21.14
C GLU A 258 -10.06 13.61 21.34
N VAL A 259 -8.82 13.91 21.71
CA VAL A 259 -7.78 12.91 21.98
C VAL A 259 -8.13 12.10 23.22
N ARG A 260 -8.52 12.77 24.32
CA ARG A 260 -9.00 12.10 25.55
C ARG A 260 -10.19 11.20 25.26
N GLN A 261 -11.13 11.69 24.45
CA GLN A 261 -12.34 10.96 24.13
C GLN A 261 -12.05 9.68 23.36
N LEU A 262 -11.23 9.76 22.32
CA LEU A 262 -10.83 8.60 21.54
C LEU A 262 -10.04 7.59 22.38
N ALA A 263 -9.17 8.05 23.28
CA ALA A 263 -8.47 7.16 24.21
C ALA A 263 -9.43 6.41 25.14
N ALA A 264 -10.43 7.10 25.70
CA ALA A 264 -11.46 6.48 26.53
C ALA A 264 -12.29 5.46 25.75
N ASP A 265 -12.64 5.77 24.51
CA ASP A 265 -13.43 4.89 23.65
C ASP A 265 -12.62 3.64 23.21
N LEU A 266 -11.31 3.77 22.98
CA LEU A 266 -10.42 2.62 22.75
C LEU A 266 -10.27 1.76 24.00
N LEU A 267 -10.06 2.36 25.17
CA LEU A 267 -9.98 1.61 26.43
C LEU A 267 -11.29 0.87 26.74
N ALA A 268 -12.45 1.45 26.44
CA ALA A 268 -13.75 0.82 26.63
C ALA A 268 -13.95 -0.44 25.75
N GLN A 269 -13.22 -0.58 24.63
CA GLN A 269 -13.22 -1.80 23.82
C GLN A 269 -12.41 -2.95 24.44
N LEU A 270 -11.67 -2.69 25.52
CA LEU A 270 -10.91 -3.68 26.27
C LEU A 270 -11.65 -3.97 27.59
N PRO A 271 -12.44 -5.07 27.69
CA PRO A 271 -13.32 -5.31 28.82
C PRO A 271 -12.63 -5.33 30.18
N THR A 272 -11.40 -5.81 30.20
CA THR A 272 -10.60 -5.95 31.42
C THR A 272 -9.67 -4.76 31.68
N SER A 273 -9.72 -3.70 30.86
CA SER A 273 -8.95 -2.48 31.12
C SER A 273 -9.40 -1.80 32.41
N ALA A 274 -8.52 -1.04 33.04
CA ALA A 274 -8.80 -0.28 34.24
C ALA A 274 -9.96 0.71 34.01
N LEU A 275 -10.02 1.38 32.85
CA LEU A 275 -11.16 2.23 32.49
C LEU A 275 -12.44 1.40 32.32
N GLY A 276 -12.39 0.27 31.63
CA GLY A 276 -13.53 -0.63 31.49
C GLY A 276 -14.10 -1.08 32.85
N GLN A 277 -13.22 -1.43 33.79
CA GLN A 277 -13.60 -1.78 35.17
C GLN A 277 -14.20 -0.59 35.93
N ARG A 278 -13.66 0.62 35.75
CA ARG A 278 -14.23 1.86 36.35
C ARG A 278 -15.61 2.16 35.77
N MET A 279 -15.81 2.03 34.46
CA MET A 279 -17.11 2.20 33.82
C MET A 279 -18.11 1.16 34.30
N TYR A 280 -17.70 -0.10 34.37
CA TYR A 280 -18.51 -1.18 34.92
C TYR A 280 -18.96 -0.83 36.34
N ARG A 281 -18.03 -0.50 37.24
CA ARG A 281 -18.36 -0.13 38.62
C ARG A 281 -19.35 1.03 38.71
N ARG A 282 -19.16 2.10 37.92
CA ARG A 282 -20.09 3.24 37.87
C ARG A 282 -21.48 2.84 37.40
N ALA A 283 -21.58 1.93 36.43
CA ALA A 283 -22.86 1.38 36.00
C ALA A 283 -23.54 0.58 37.13
N MET A 284 -22.81 -0.30 37.82
CA MET A 284 -23.40 -1.13 38.90
C MET A 284 -23.82 -0.30 40.11
N ASP A 285 -23.09 0.78 40.40
CA ASP A 285 -23.48 1.71 41.46
C ASP A 285 -24.74 2.51 41.08
N SER A 286 -25.05 2.62 39.78
CA SER A 286 -26.17 3.41 39.25
C SER A 286 -27.39 2.60 38.83
N LEU A 287 -27.24 1.29 38.64
CA LEU A 287 -28.27 0.40 38.12
C LEU A 287 -28.49 -0.76 39.08
N GLY A 288 -29.73 -0.98 39.45
CA GLY A 288 -30.16 -2.14 40.24
C GLY A 288 -31.43 -2.76 39.67
N PHE A 289 -31.81 -3.90 40.22
CA PHE A 289 -33.05 -4.59 39.86
C PHE A 289 -33.81 -4.93 41.14
N ASP A 290 -35.08 -4.51 41.23
CA ASP A 290 -35.93 -4.74 42.42
C ASP A 290 -36.75 -6.04 42.34
N GLY A 291 -36.56 -6.83 41.29
CA GLY A 291 -37.36 -8.03 41.00
C GLY A 291 -38.44 -7.82 39.95
N ARG A 292 -38.73 -6.56 39.57
CA ARG A 292 -39.75 -6.24 38.56
C ARG A 292 -39.29 -5.20 37.54
N GLN A 293 -38.47 -4.23 37.93
CA GLN A 293 -38.07 -3.12 37.06
C GLN A 293 -36.62 -2.70 37.32
N LEU A 294 -36.04 -2.00 36.34
CA LEU A 294 -34.73 -1.38 36.45
C LEU A 294 -34.81 -0.17 37.40
N VAL A 295 -34.03 -0.19 38.47
CA VAL A 295 -33.89 0.92 39.40
C VAL A 295 -32.66 1.72 39.04
N VAL A 296 -32.85 3.01 38.73
CA VAL A 296 -31.79 3.91 38.29
C VAL A 296 -31.49 4.96 39.37
N SER A 297 -30.25 4.98 39.86
CA SER A 297 -29.76 5.91 40.88
C SER A 297 -28.49 6.62 40.41
N ILE A 298 -28.65 7.76 39.74
CA ILE A 298 -27.53 8.49 39.15
C ILE A 298 -27.07 9.58 40.14
N PRO A 299 -25.75 9.68 40.44
CA PRO A 299 -25.24 10.74 41.30
C PRO A 299 -25.58 12.15 40.79
N ASP A 300 -25.51 13.15 41.67
CA ASP A 300 -25.91 14.52 41.31
C ASP A 300 -24.86 15.25 40.46
N GLU A 301 -23.58 14.85 40.56
CA GLU A 301 -22.46 15.46 39.86
C GLU A 301 -21.49 14.42 39.28
N VAL A 302 -20.86 14.80 38.16
CA VAL A 302 -19.78 14.04 37.53
C VAL A 302 -18.45 14.49 38.15
N ASP A 303 -17.84 13.59 38.93
CA ASP A 303 -16.54 13.78 39.56
C ASP A 303 -15.38 13.91 38.55
N ASP A 304 -14.23 14.39 38.99
CA ASP A 304 -13.09 14.62 38.08
C ASP A 304 -12.51 13.31 37.52
N ALA A 305 -12.63 12.19 38.22
CA ALA A 305 -12.21 10.89 37.70
C ALA A 305 -13.12 10.43 36.55
N ALA A 306 -14.43 10.66 36.64
CA ALA A 306 -15.39 10.39 35.58
C ALA A 306 -15.10 11.27 34.35
N ARG A 307 -14.78 12.55 34.56
CA ARG A 307 -14.39 13.47 33.48
C ARG A 307 -13.11 13.02 32.79
N ARG A 308 -12.11 12.57 33.56
CA ARG A 308 -10.86 11.99 33.03
C ARG A 308 -11.15 10.77 32.17
N ASP A 309 -12.07 9.91 32.61
CA ASP A 309 -12.48 8.72 31.87
C ASP A 309 -13.42 9.00 30.66
N GLY A 310 -13.57 10.26 30.25
CA GLY A 310 -14.31 10.63 29.06
C GLY A 310 -15.81 10.86 29.25
N ILE A 311 -16.31 10.89 30.50
CA ILE A 311 -17.71 11.24 30.79
C ILE A 311 -17.87 12.75 30.71
N ARG A 312 -18.70 13.21 29.77
CA ARG A 312 -19.01 14.63 29.58
C ARG A 312 -20.23 15.02 30.44
N PRO A 313 -20.12 16.08 31.28
CA PRO A 313 -21.25 16.60 32.04
C PRO A 313 -22.39 17.17 31.19
N ILE A 314 -22.06 17.61 29.96
CA ILE A 314 -23.02 18.12 28.97
C ILE A 314 -22.80 17.34 27.69
N ALA A 315 -23.80 16.54 27.32
CA ALA A 315 -23.78 15.64 26.17
C ALA A 315 -25.13 15.74 25.45
N PRO A 316 -25.34 16.79 24.63
CA PRO A 316 -26.64 17.08 24.02
C PRO A 316 -27.13 16.00 23.03
N GLU A 317 -26.22 15.16 22.55
CA GLU A 317 -26.52 14.00 21.71
C GLU A 317 -27.31 12.90 22.45
N TRP A 318 -27.36 12.92 23.78
CA TRP A 318 -28.15 11.99 24.57
C TRP A 318 -29.51 12.61 24.97
N PRO A 319 -30.63 11.93 24.67
CA PRO A 319 -31.96 12.35 25.13
C PRO A 319 -32.10 12.16 26.65
N GLY A 320 -33.15 12.73 27.26
CA GLY A 320 -33.46 12.52 28.69
C GLY A 320 -32.74 13.46 29.67
N GLY A 321 -32.04 14.49 29.18
CA GLY A 321 -31.38 15.49 30.02
C GLY A 321 -30.02 15.06 30.58
N ARG A 322 -29.44 15.87 31.48
CA ARG A 322 -28.03 15.71 31.91
C ARG A 322 -27.74 14.36 32.59
N LYS A 323 -28.64 13.89 33.47
CA LYS A 323 -28.44 12.63 34.20
C LYS A 323 -28.54 11.42 33.27
N ALA A 324 -29.56 11.38 32.41
CA ALA A 324 -29.70 10.32 31.41
C ALA A 324 -28.50 10.29 30.46
N GLY A 325 -28.02 11.46 30.01
CA GLY A 325 -26.83 11.55 29.17
C GLY A 325 -25.54 11.11 29.86
N TRP A 326 -25.43 11.23 31.19
CA TRP A 326 -24.33 10.61 31.92
C TRP A 326 -24.48 9.09 31.93
N LEU A 327 -25.63 8.58 32.36
CA LEU A 327 -25.87 7.13 32.42
C LEU A 327 -25.63 6.47 31.06
N GLY A 328 -26.15 7.07 29.97
CA GLY A 328 -25.94 6.58 28.61
C GLY A 328 -24.46 6.47 28.23
N GLN A 329 -23.64 7.47 28.58
CA GLN A 329 -22.19 7.44 28.36
C GLN A 329 -21.46 6.35 29.17
N VAL A 330 -21.94 6.03 30.37
CA VAL A 330 -21.37 4.95 31.19
C VAL A 330 -21.78 3.60 30.60
N VAL A 331 -23.08 3.40 30.41
CA VAL A 331 -23.67 2.16 29.88
C VAL A 331 -23.09 1.80 28.52
N SER A 332 -22.90 2.78 27.63
CA SER A 332 -22.33 2.55 26.29
C SER A 332 -20.87 2.09 26.30
N ARG A 333 -20.18 2.19 27.44
CA ARG A 333 -18.78 1.80 27.62
C ARG A 333 -18.62 0.54 28.49
N VAL A 334 -19.72 -0.07 28.91
CA VAL A 334 -19.70 -1.37 29.59
C VAL A 334 -19.90 -2.47 28.56
N PRO A 335 -18.93 -3.40 28.40
CA PRO A 335 -19.07 -4.54 27.51
C PRO A 335 -20.34 -5.35 27.80
N PRO A 336 -21.09 -5.78 26.77
CA PRO A 336 -22.36 -6.49 26.95
C PRO A 336 -22.30 -7.72 27.87
N GLU A 337 -21.16 -8.44 27.86
CA GLU A 337 -20.91 -9.63 28.68
C GLU A 337 -21.04 -9.39 30.19
N HIS A 338 -20.77 -8.17 30.66
CA HIS A 338 -20.80 -7.83 32.08
C HIS A 338 -22.23 -7.68 32.64
N TRP A 339 -23.22 -7.39 31.78
CA TRP A 339 -24.59 -7.14 32.24
C TRP A 339 -25.31 -8.41 32.65
N ALA A 340 -25.17 -9.49 31.86
CA ALA A 340 -25.71 -10.80 32.20
C ALA A 340 -25.17 -11.30 33.56
N HIS A 341 -23.87 -11.12 33.79
CA HIS A 341 -23.25 -11.46 35.07
C HIS A 341 -23.80 -10.64 36.23
N HIS A 342 -24.01 -9.33 36.04
CA HIS A 342 -24.48 -8.46 37.11
C HIS A 342 -25.92 -8.75 37.54
N PHE A 343 -26.83 -8.88 36.56
CA PHE A 343 -28.25 -9.11 36.86
C PHE A 343 -28.55 -10.57 37.16
N GLY A 344 -27.62 -11.50 36.89
CA GLY A 344 -27.83 -12.93 37.05
C GLY A 344 -28.90 -13.47 36.09
N MET A 345 -29.00 -12.85 34.91
CA MET A 345 -30.01 -13.07 33.88
C MET A 345 -29.37 -13.47 32.56
N GLU A 346 -30.13 -14.10 31.67
CA GLU A 346 -29.69 -14.33 30.31
C GLU A 346 -29.59 -13.00 29.54
N ALA A 347 -28.68 -12.91 28.56
CA ALA A 347 -28.42 -11.66 27.84
C ALA A 347 -29.67 -11.07 27.16
N CYS A 348 -30.61 -11.92 26.73
CA CYS A 348 -31.89 -11.48 26.15
C CYS A 348 -32.81 -10.84 27.19
N GLU A 349 -32.90 -11.39 28.39
CA GLU A 349 -33.73 -10.87 29.48
C GLU A 349 -33.19 -9.52 29.96
N VAL A 350 -31.86 -9.38 30.02
CA VAL A 350 -31.22 -8.10 30.31
C VAL A 350 -31.57 -7.06 29.23
N ALA A 351 -31.49 -7.42 27.94
CA ALA A 351 -31.83 -6.49 26.86
C ALA A 351 -33.29 -6.04 26.94
N GLU A 352 -34.22 -6.96 27.23
CA GLU A 352 -35.63 -6.64 27.47
C GLU A 352 -35.81 -5.71 28.67
N LEU A 353 -35.10 -5.95 29.79
CA LEU A 353 -35.12 -5.09 30.96
C LEU A 353 -34.69 -3.65 30.67
N PHE A 354 -33.66 -3.46 29.82
CA PHE A 354 -33.25 -2.12 29.39
C PHE A 354 -34.27 -1.47 28.44
N LEU A 355 -34.93 -2.25 27.57
CA LEU A 355 -35.92 -1.73 26.62
C LEU A 355 -37.26 -1.36 27.28
N GLU A 356 -37.65 -2.06 28.34
CA GLU A 356 -38.84 -1.78 29.14
C GLU A 356 -38.63 -0.63 30.14
N SER A 357 -37.39 -0.14 30.27
CA SER A 357 -37.06 0.99 31.15
C SER A 357 -37.61 2.29 30.57
N ASP A 358 -38.09 3.17 31.47
CA ASP A 358 -38.50 4.53 31.13
C ASP A 358 -37.32 5.49 30.85
N TRP A 359 -36.07 5.00 30.90
CA TRP A 359 -34.82 5.79 30.86
C TRP A 359 -34.06 5.77 29.54
#